data_AF-A0A7C2A7Q2-F1
#
_entry.id   AF-A0A7C2A7Q2-F1
#
_cell.length_a   1.000
_cell.length_b   1.000
_cell.length_c   1.000
_cell.angle_alpha   90.00
_cell.angle_beta   90.00
_cell.angle_gamma   90.00
#
_symmetry.space_group_name_H-M   'P 1'
#
loop_
_entity.id
_entity.type
_entity.pdbx_description
1 polymer ?
#
loop_
_entity_poly.entity_id
_entity_poly.type
_entity_poly.pdbx_seq_one_letter_code
_entity_poly.pdbx_strand_id
1 'polypeptide(L)'
;LVVLAVPLLFEAGDDAFCDFTVVVSAPAFLQKQRVLMRPGMTVERFEHIVSRQLADGEKCRRADFIIPTGLDRGFSLRAVRDVVTVMHFLGGGGHKAAISCGK
;
A
#
# COMPACT_ATOMS: atom_id res chain seq x y z
N LEU A 1 -13.15 11.63 4.67
CA LEU A 1 -12.14 10.62 4.29
C LEU A 1 -11.35 10.26 5.53
N VAL A 2 -11.36 8.98 5.90
CA VAL A 2 -10.48 8.43 6.94
C VAL A 2 -9.55 7.43 6.26
N VAL A 3 -8.27 7.44 6.64
CA VAL A 3 -7.24 6.58 6.06
C VAL A 3 -6.64 5.68 7.13
N LEU A 4 -6.75 4.36 6.94
CA LEU A 4 -6.20 3.35 7.81
C LEU A 4 -4.93 2.76 7.20
N ALA A 5 -3.77 2.95 7.84
CA ALA A 5 -2.52 2.34 7.40
C ALA A 5 -2.36 0.96 8.05
N VAL A 6 -2.64 -0.12 7.31
CA VAL A 6 -2.73 -1.48 7.85
C VAL A 6 -1.71 -2.41 7.16
N PRO A 7 -0.66 -2.88 7.86
CA PRO A 7 0.40 -3.68 7.24
C PRO A 7 -0.03 -5.04 6.65
N LEU A 8 -1.07 -5.67 7.23
CA LEU A 8 -1.56 -7.01 6.88
C LEU A 8 -3.02 -6.99 6.42
N LEU A 9 -3.46 -5.88 5.81
CA LEU A 9 -4.84 -5.62 5.43
C LEU A 9 -5.48 -6.81 4.69
N PHE A 10 -4.84 -7.24 3.61
CA PHE A 10 -5.36 -8.27 2.72
C PHE A 10 -5.16 -9.69 3.27
N GLU A 11 -4.13 -9.88 4.08
CA GLU A 11 -3.82 -11.14 4.75
C GLU A 11 -4.84 -11.46 5.84
N ALA A 12 -5.30 -10.44 6.58
CA ALA A 12 -6.31 -10.57 7.62
C ALA A 12 -7.75 -10.57 7.08
N GLY A 13 -7.96 -10.14 5.82
CA GLY A 13 -9.30 -9.95 5.26
C GLY A 13 -9.97 -8.66 5.73
N ASP A 14 -9.21 -7.74 6.33
CA ASP A 14 -9.70 -6.47 6.87
C ASP A 14 -10.09 -5.48 5.75
N ASP A 15 -9.70 -5.76 4.50
CA ASP A 15 -10.16 -5.04 3.32
C ASP A 15 -11.69 -5.00 3.21
N ALA A 16 -12.39 -6.03 3.72
CA ALA A 16 -13.85 -6.11 3.73
C ALA A 16 -14.53 -5.00 4.56
N PHE A 17 -13.80 -4.34 5.48
CA PHE A 17 -14.35 -3.25 6.31
C PHE A 17 -14.15 -1.85 5.70
N CYS A 18 -13.52 -1.77 4.54
CA CYS A 18 -13.16 -0.53 3.87
C CYS A 18 -14.05 -0.29 2.66
N ASP A 19 -14.36 0.98 2.40
CA ASP A 19 -15.10 1.36 1.20
C ASP A 19 -14.19 1.33 -0.03
N PHE A 20 -12.90 1.61 0.18
CA PHE A 20 -11.86 1.53 -0.83
C PHE A 20 -10.53 1.05 -0.26
N THR A 21 -9.75 0.39 -1.10
CA THR A 21 -8.42 -0.12 -0.80
C THR A 21 -7.38 0.50 -1.72
N VAL A 22 -6.24 0.86 -1.14
CA VAL A 22 -5.13 1.49 -1.84
C VAL A 22 -3.85 0.73 -1.53
N VAL A 23 -3.13 0.34 -2.58
CA VAL A 23 -1.81 -0.28 -2.44
C VAL A 23 -0.73 0.67 -2.86
N VAL A 24 0.26 0.86 -1.99
CA VAL A 24 1.49 1.58 -2.32
C VAL A 24 2.54 0.55 -2.72
N SER A 25 2.93 0.56 -4.00
CA SER A 25 3.85 -0.42 -4.57
C SER A 25 5.12 0.24 -5.11
N ALA A 26 6.23 -0.49 -5.11
CA ALA A 26 7.49 -0.10 -5.73
C ALA A 26 8.16 -1.32 -6.39
N PRO A 27 9.15 -1.15 -7.28
CA PRO A 27 9.98 -2.27 -7.72
C PRO A 27 10.59 -3.04 -6.53
N ALA A 28 10.55 -4.38 -6.57
CA ALA A 28 10.96 -5.25 -5.46
C ALA A 28 12.39 -4.96 -4.96
N PHE A 29 13.31 -4.64 -5.86
CA PHE A 29 14.69 -4.30 -5.49
C PHE A 29 14.77 -3.01 -4.65
N LEU A 30 13.94 -2.00 -4.96
CA LEU A 30 13.85 -0.76 -4.20
C LEU A 30 13.18 -0.99 -2.84
N GLN A 31 12.16 -1.85 -2.78
CA GLN A 31 11.52 -2.23 -1.51
C GLN A 31 12.53 -2.88 -0.57
N LYS A 32 13.24 -3.92 -1.05
CA LYS A 32 14.28 -4.63 -0.29
C LYS A 32 15.37 -3.67 0.19
N GLN A 33 15.89 -2.82 -0.70
CA GLN A 33 16.90 -1.83 -0.35
C GLN A 33 16.41 -0.89 0.76
N ARG A 34 15.19 -0.33 0.64
CA ARG A 34 14.62 0.59 1.63
C ARG A 34 14.35 -0.05 2.97
N VAL A 35 13.92 -1.30 2.98
CA VAL A 35 13.66 -2.04 4.22
C VAL A 35 14.98 -2.35 4.95
N LEU A 36 16.00 -2.80 4.22
CA LEU A 36 17.30 -3.14 4.81
C LEU A 36 18.08 -1.91 5.31
N MET A 37 17.83 -0.72 4.77
CA MET A 37 18.40 0.53 5.30
C MET A 37 17.81 0.94 6.67
N ARG A 38 16.73 0.32 7.13
CA ARG A 38 16.13 0.64 8.43
C ARG A 38 16.99 0.09 9.58
N PRO A 39 17.20 0.85 10.65
CA PRO A 39 17.93 0.35 11.82
C PRO A 39 17.33 -0.96 12.35
N GLY A 40 18.18 -1.96 12.61
CA GLY A 40 17.77 -3.26 13.14
C GLY A 40 17.17 -4.24 12.12
N MET A 41 17.25 -3.95 10.82
CA MET A 41 16.88 -4.90 9.77
C MET A 41 18.09 -5.71 9.28
N THR A 42 17.87 -7.00 9.08
CA THR A 42 18.82 -7.93 8.42
C THR A 42 18.13 -8.61 7.24
N VAL A 43 18.90 -9.27 6.38
CA VAL A 43 18.35 -10.01 5.22
C VAL A 43 17.45 -11.15 5.69
N GLU A 44 17.86 -11.87 6.73
CA GLU A 44 17.11 -12.99 7.30
C GLU A 44 15.78 -12.51 7.89
N ARG A 45 15.80 -11.39 8.61
CA ARG A 45 14.58 -10.77 9.15
C ARG A 45 13.66 -10.29 8.04
N PHE A 46 14.22 -9.71 6.98
CA PHE A 46 13.44 -9.28 5.81
C PHE A 46 12.75 -10.48 5.14
N GLU A 47 13.49 -11.55 4.83
CA GLU A 47 12.94 -12.74 4.18
C GLU A 47 11.88 -13.43 5.05
N HIS A 48 12.09 -13.48 6.36
CA HIS A 48 11.09 -13.99 7.31
C HIS A 48 9.81 -13.13 7.34
N ILE A 49 9.93 -11.81 7.15
CA ILE A 49 8.78 -10.90 7.09
C ILE A 49 8.02 -11.04 5.77
N VAL A 50 8.74 -11.17 4.65
CA VAL A 50 8.16 -11.30 3.30
C VAL A 50 7.44 -12.64 3.15
N SER A 51 7.98 -13.74 3.69
CA SER A 51 7.37 -15.07 3.58
C SER A 51 6.00 -15.22 4.26
N ARG A 52 5.65 -14.29 5.15
CA ARG A 52 4.36 -14.27 5.87
C ARG A 52 3.34 -13.29 5.28
N GLN A 53 3.72 -12.55 4.24
CA GLN A 53 2.86 -11.55 3.60
C GLN A 53 2.41 -12.04 2.23
N LEU A 54 1.26 -11.52 1.79
CA LEU A 54 0.84 -11.66 0.40
C LEU A 54 1.84 -10.93 -0.50
N ALA A 55 2.14 -11.53 -1.65
CA ALA A 55 3.00 -10.92 -2.65
C ALA A 55 2.43 -9.58 -3.12
N ASP A 56 3.30 -8.58 -3.34
CA ASP A 56 2.90 -7.23 -3.75
C ASP A 56 2.00 -7.23 -5.00
N GLY A 57 2.31 -8.09 -5.99
CA GLY A 57 1.49 -8.23 -7.19
C GLY A 57 0.07 -8.73 -6.91
N GLU A 58 -0.12 -9.56 -5.89
CA GLU A 58 -1.44 -10.03 -5.47
C GLU A 58 -2.22 -8.93 -4.75
N LYS A 59 -1.55 -8.16 -3.88
CA LYS A 59 -2.13 -6.96 -3.26
C LYS A 59 -2.58 -5.97 -4.33
N CYS A 60 -1.75 -5.73 -5.34
CA CYS A 60 -2.09 -4.85 -6.46
C CYS A 60 -3.32 -5.34 -7.25
N ARG A 61 -3.49 -6.65 -7.46
CA ARG A 61 -4.69 -7.20 -8.13
C ARG A 61 -5.97 -7.00 -7.33
N ARG A 62 -5.88 -7.02 -6.01
CA ARG A 62 -7.02 -6.88 -5.09
C ARG A 62 -7.39 -5.42 -4.79
N ALA A 63 -6.51 -4.48 -5.06
CA ALA A 63 -6.69 -3.08 -4.68
C ALA A 63 -7.55 -2.30 -5.69
N ASP A 64 -8.36 -1.37 -5.18
CA ASP A 64 -9.11 -0.43 -6.02
C ASP A 64 -8.16 0.59 -6.69
N PHE A 65 -7.13 1.00 -5.95
CA PHE A 65 -6.14 1.96 -6.43
C PHE A 65 -4.71 1.51 -6.13
N ILE A 66 -3.80 1.81 -7.05
CA ILE A 66 -2.36 1.57 -6.88
C ILE A 66 -1.63 2.92 -6.96
N ILE A 67 -0.83 3.20 -5.94
CA ILE A 67 0.06 4.36 -5.89
C ILE A 67 1.49 3.85 -6.10
N PRO A 68 2.09 4.07 -7.28
CA PRO A 68 3.45 3.68 -7.51
C PRO A 68 4.42 4.62 -6.78
N THR A 69 5.45 4.03 -6.21
CA THR A 69 6.56 4.69 -5.54
C THR A 69 7.87 4.09 -6.07
N GLY A 70 8.91 4.91 -6.21
CA GLY A 70 10.14 4.48 -6.92
C GLY A 70 10.48 5.35 -8.14
N LEU A 71 9.54 6.21 -8.56
CA LEU A 71 9.82 7.39 -9.37
C LEU A 71 10.12 8.59 -8.44
N ASP A 72 9.85 9.81 -8.90
CA ASP A 72 9.97 11.02 -8.09
C ASP A 72 8.78 11.25 -7.15
N ARG A 73 9.00 12.05 -6.11
CA ARG A 73 7.96 12.42 -5.12
C ARG A 73 6.75 13.08 -5.77
N GLY A 74 6.95 13.89 -6.81
CA GLY A 74 5.87 14.58 -7.53
C GLY A 74 4.94 13.60 -8.23
N PHE A 75 5.48 12.51 -8.80
CA PHE A 75 4.68 11.45 -9.39
C PHE A 75 3.74 10.81 -8.37
N SER A 76 4.28 10.37 -7.23
CA SER A 76 3.45 9.73 -6.19
C SER A 76 2.42 10.71 -5.61
N LEU A 77 2.75 11.99 -5.45
CA LEU A 77 1.81 13.02 -4.99
C LEU A 77 0.65 13.26 -5.98
N ARG A 78 0.92 13.23 -7.28
CA ARG A 78 -0.14 13.32 -8.31
C ARG A 78 -1.07 12.12 -8.21
N ALA A 79 -0.53 10.90 -8.14
CA ALA A 79 -1.34 9.69 -7.97
C ALA A 79 -2.20 9.74 -6.70
N VAL A 80 -1.64 10.17 -5.56
CA VAL A 80 -2.40 10.37 -4.32
C VAL A 80 -3.55 11.36 -4.53
N ARG A 81 -3.27 12.51 -5.17
CA ARG A 81 -4.28 13.53 -5.42
C ARG A 81 -5.43 12.99 -6.27
N ASP A 82 -5.09 12.28 -7.36
CA ASP A 82 -6.09 11.76 -8.29
C ASP A 82 -6.98 10.71 -7.60
N VAL A 83 -6.40 9.83 -6.78
CA VAL A 83 -7.16 8.88 -5.94
C VAL A 83 -8.11 9.60 -4.98
N VAL A 84 -7.61 10.62 -4.27
CA VAL A 84 -8.43 11.41 -3.33
C VAL A 84 -9.57 12.13 -4.06
N THR A 85 -9.32 12.70 -5.25
CA THR A 85 -10.34 13.34 -6.07
C THR A 85 -11.43 12.35 -6.49
N VAL A 86 -11.06 11.15 -6.95
CA VAL A 86 -12.01 10.11 -7.33
C VAL A 86 -12.85 9.66 -6.12
N MET A 87 -12.22 9.42 -4.97
CA MET A 87 -12.92 9.03 -3.73
C MET A 87 -13.91 10.10 -3.26
N HIS A 88 -13.59 11.38 -3.42
CA HIS A 88 -14.53 12.46 -3.12
C HIS A 88 -15.70 12.51 -4.09
N PHE A 89 -15.48 12.20 -5.38
CA PHE A 89 -16.53 12.25 -6.40
C PHE A 89 -17.50 11.06 -6.33
N LEU A 90 -16.98 9.85 -6.12
CA LEU A 90 -17.79 8.63 -5.99
C LEU A 90 -18.60 8.59 -4.69
N GLY A 91 -18.48 9.63 -3.87
CA GLY A 91 -18.60 9.52 -2.46
C GLY A 91 -19.57 10.50 -1.81
N GLY A 92 -20.88 10.35 -2.01
CA GLY A 92 -21.89 11.05 -1.22
C GLY A 92 -21.93 10.56 0.24
N GLY A 93 -21.03 11.02 1.11
CA GLY A 93 -20.97 10.62 2.54
C GLY A 93 -19.57 10.20 3.01
N GLY A 94 -19.33 9.88 4.28
CA GLY A 94 -17.99 9.63 4.84
C GLY A 94 -17.37 8.27 4.48
N HIS A 95 -16.23 8.27 3.78
CA HIS A 95 -15.49 7.04 3.36
C HIS A 95 -14.32 6.66 4.26
N LYS A 96 -14.15 5.35 4.44
CA LYS A 96 -12.98 4.66 5.02
C LYS A 96 -12.14 4.05 3.91
N ALA A 97 -10.96 4.59 3.70
CA ALA A 97 -9.95 4.02 2.83
C ALA A 97 -8.89 3.30 3.67
N ALA A 98 -8.38 2.15 3.20
CA ALA A 98 -7.21 1.52 3.79
C ALA A 98 -6.03 1.53 2.83
N ILE A 99 -4.85 1.78 3.39
CA ILE A 99 -3.58 1.75 2.68
C ILE A 99 -2.79 0.53 3.17
N SER A 100 -2.45 -0.35 2.23
CA SER A 100 -1.46 -1.40 2.44
C SER A 100 -0.20 -1.09 1.64
N CYS A 101 0.96 -1.39 2.22
CA CYS A 101 2.25 -1.18 1.57
C CYS A 101 2.88 -2.55 1.25
N GLY A 102 3.31 -2.73 0.00
CA GLY A 102 4.17 -3.84 -0.39
C GLY A 102 5.51 -3.75 0.33
N LYS A 103 6.01 -4.88 0.87
CA LYS A 103 7.38 -5.01 1.37
C LYS A 103 8.12 -6.08 0.58
#